data_AF-A0A151L682-F1
#
_entry.id   AF-A0A151L682-F1
#
_cell.length_a   1.000
_cell.length_b   1.000
_cell.length_c   1.000
_cell.angle_alpha   90.00
_cell.angle_beta   90.00
_cell.angle_gamma   90.00
#
_symmetry.space_group_name_H-M   'P 1'
#
loop_
_entity.id
_entity.type
_entity.pdbx_description
1 polymer ?
#
loop_
_entity_poly.entity_id
_entity_poly.type
_entity_poly.pdbx_seq_one_letter_code
_entity_poly.pdbx_strand_id
1 'polypeptide(L)'
;MKQIDYLILLKQKVLKFIYWYNNSSIGHRNFVWVFIGLGCGYIYGTIEYKKKIKDKGIYGDLIYVDEYIVDDKNKKQFEQNYNNLNIHSFKYKGYEYTKVFKAIKNDNSPFSYLQLRLWKNKNSYDQYINNKNIQNLLTNLKDSCIFYSTQKYKTIVDDSIVRLIP
;
A
#
# COMPACT_ATOMS: atom_id res chain seq x y z
N MET A 1 22.73 41.22 -5.92
CA MET A 1 22.37 40.79 -7.29
C MET A 1 20.86 40.68 -7.37
N LYS A 2 20.24 41.36 -8.34
CA LYS A 2 18.78 41.38 -8.51
C LYS A 2 18.34 40.14 -9.31
N GLN A 3 17.11 39.66 -9.14
CA GLN A 3 16.56 38.50 -9.89
C GLN A 3 16.70 38.65 -11.42
N ILE A 4 16.66 39.88 -11.92
CA ILE A 4 16.83 40.24 -13.33
C ILE A 4 18.24 39.87 -13.85
N ASP A 5 19.27 40.02 -13.02
CA ASP A 5 20.65 39.69 -13.38
C ASP A 5 20.81 38.19 -13.63
N TYR A 6 20.12 37.35 -12.85
CA TYR A 6 20.11 35.90 -13.03
C TYR A 6 19.46 35.47 -14.36
N LEU A 7 18.37 36.13 -14.76
CA LEU A 7 17.70 35.84 -16.03
C LEU A 7 18.57 36.22 -17.23
N ILE A 8 19.27 37.35 -17.15
CA ILE A 8 20.19 37.81 -18.20
C ILE A 8 21.37 36.84 -18.32
N LEU A 9 21.98 36.46 -17.20
CA LEU A 9 23.08 35.49 -17.17
C LEU A 9 22.65 34.11 -17.70
N LEU A 10 21.43 33.67 -17.36
CA LEU A 10 20.89 32.40 -17.85
C LEU A 10 20.66 32.46 -19.36
N LYS A 11 20.07 33.55 -19.87
CA LYS A 11 19.88 33.76 -21.32
C LYS A 11 21.21 33.73 -22.07
N GLN A 12 22.24 34.39 -21.57
CA GLN A 12 23.58 34.37 -22.17
C GLN A 12 24.18 32.95 -22.20
N LYS A 13 24.05 32.19 -21.11
CA LYS A 13 24.51 30.80 -21.05
C LYS A 13 23.76 29.89 -22.02
N VAL A 14 22.44 30.06 -22.16
CA VAL A 14 21.62 29.30 -23.12
C VAL A 14 22.03 29.61 -24.55
N LEU A 15 22.20 30.89 -24.91
CA LEU A 15 22.66 31.28 -26.26
C LEU A 15 24.04 30.71 -26.57
N LYS A 16 24.97 30.76 -25.61
CA LYS A 16 26.30 30.18 -25.74
C LYS A 16 26.24 28.65 -25.92
N PHE A 17 25.36 27.98 -25.18
CA PHE A 17 25.14 26.53 -25.31
C PHE A 17 24.56 26.16 -26.68
N ILE A 18 23.54 26.88 -27.16
CA ILE A 18 22.93 26.67 -28.49
C ILE A 18 23.99 26.83 -29.58
N TYR A 19 24.79 27.89 -29.50
CA TYR A 19 25.87 28.14 -30.45
C TYR A 19 26.91 27.01 -30.45
N TRP A 20 27.36 26.58 -29.27
CA TRP A 20 28.29 25.45 -29.13
C TRP A 20 27.68 24.14 -29.66
N TYR A 21 26.41 23.86 -29.35
CA TYR A 21 25.72 22.65 -29.78
C TYR A 21 25.59 22.61 -31.31
N ASN A 22 25.24 23.73 -31.95
CA ASN A 22 25.11 23.85 -33.41
C ASN A 22 26.45 23.77 -34.16
N ASN A 23 27.56 24.09 -33.50
CA ASN A 23 28.90 24.03 -34.08
C ASN A 23 29.69 22.76 -33.67
N SER A 24 29.17 21.96 -32.75
CA SER A 24 29.81 20.72 -32.29
C SER A 24 29.60 19.57 -33.26
N SER A 25 30.51 18.59 -33.22
CA SER A 25 30.40 17.37 -34.03
C SER A 25 29.21 16.51 -33.61
N ILE A 26 28.75 15.65 -34.53
CA ILE A 26 27.59 14.78 -34.32
C ILE A 26 27.72 13.90 -33.06
N GLY A 27 28.93 13.43 -32.75
CA GLY A 27 29.21 12.60 -31.57
C GLY A 27 28.98 13.35 -30.25
N HIS A 28 29.42 14.61 -30.16
CA HIS A 28 29.21 15.42 -28.96
C HIS A 28 27.72 15.72 -28.74
N ARG A 29 26.96 15.96 -29.82
CA ARG A 29 25.51 16.16 -29.74
C ARG A 29 24.79 14.91 -29.25
N ASN A 30 25.14 13.74 -29.79
CA ASN A 30 24.56 12.47 -29.36
C ASN A 30 24.86 12.18 -27.88
N PHE A 31 26.09 12.46 -27.43
CA PHE A 31 26.47 12.29 -26.03
C PHE A 31 25.61 13.14 -25.10
N VAL A 32 25.37 14.42 -25.44
CA VAL A 32 24.47 15.30 -24.67
C VAL A 32 23.07 14.68 -24.51
N TRP A 33 22.50 14.14 -25.59
CA TRP A 33 21.19 13.49 -25.53
C TRP A 33 21.17 12.21 -24.69
N VAL A 34 22.26 11.44 -24.65
CA VAL A 34 22.38 10.28 -23.75
C VAL A 34 22.29 10.71 -22.29
N PHE A 35 23.03 11.76 -21.88
CA PHE A 35 22.95 12.25 -20.49
C PHE A 35 21.58 12.83 -20.14
N ILE A 36 20.96 13.56 -21.07
CA ILE A 36 19.60 14.06 -20.88
C ILE A 36 18.63 12.88 -20.72
N GLY A 37 18.74 11.86 -21.58
CA GLY A 37 17.93 10.64 -21.51
C GLY A 37 18.09 9.91 -20.18
N LEU A 38 19.33 9.71 -19.71
CA LEU A 38 19.61 9.10 -18.41
C LEU A 38 19.03 9.92 -17.25
N GLY A 39 19.18 11.25 -17.28
CA GLY A 39 18.63 12.14 -16.26
C GLY A 39 17.10 12.11 -16.23
N CYS A 40 16.44 12.25 -17.38
CA CYS A 40 14.99 12.17 -17.51
C CYS A 40 14.46 10.79 -17.08
N GLY A 41 15.13 9.71 -17.50
CA GLY A 41 14.81 8.34 -17.12
C GLY A 41 14.93 8.12 -15.61
N TYR A 42 15.99 8.62 -14.99
CA TYR A 42 16.18 8.56 -13.54
C TYR A 42 15.07 9.32 -12.79
N ILE A 43 14.75 10.55 -13.20
CA ILE A 43 13.69 11.34 -12.56
C ILE A 43 12.34 10.64 -12.70
N TYR A 44 12.00 10.20 -13.91
CA TYR A 44 10.75 9.49 -14.19
C TYR A 44 10.65 8.20 -13.37
N GLY A 45 11.69 7.37 -13.42
CA GLY A 45 11.76 6.11 -12.67
C GLY A 45 11.66 6.34 -11.16
N THR A 46 12.29 7.39 -10.63
CA THR A 46 12.20 7.74 -9.21
C THR A 46 10.78 8.17 -8.82
N ILE A 47 10.10 8.96 -9.65
CA ILE A 47 8.71 9.38 -9.43
C ILE A 47 7.78 8.17 -9.46
N GLU A 48 7.95 7.30 -10.46
CA GLU A 48 7.13 6.10 -10.62
C GLU A 48 7.35 5.11 -9.46
N TYR A 49 8.60 4.91 -9.07
CA TYR A 49 8.98 4.08 -7.91
C TYR A 49 8.33 4.59 -6.62
N LYS A 50 8.42 5.89 -6.34
CA LYS A 50 7.76 6.50 -5.17
C LYS A 50 6.24 6.37 -5.23
N LYS A 51 5.61 6.54 -6.40
CA LYS A 51 4.18 6.30 -6.59
C LYS A 51 3.82 4.83 -6.30
N LYS A 52 4.57 3.87 -6.83
CA LYS A 52 4.36 2.44 -6.60
C LYS A 52 4.49 2.07 -5.12
N ILE A 53 5.50 2.59 -4.42
CA ILE A 53 5.64 2.41 -2.97
C ILE A 53 4.44 2.98 -2.22
N LYS A 54 4.02 4.19 -2.57
CA LYS A 54 2.97 4.92 -1.85
C LYS A 54 1.58 4.33 -2.05
N ASP A 55 1.25 3.96 -3.28
CA ASP A 55 -0.11 3.58 -3.68
C ASP A 55 -0.35 2.08 -3.73
N LYS A 56 0.72 1.27 -3.79
CA LYS A 56 0.60 -0.21 -3.82
C LYS A 56 1.53 -0.93 -2.85
N GLY A 57 2.62 -0.31 -2.39
CA GLY A 57 3.75 -1.09 -1.90
C GLY A 57 4.29 -1.97 -3.04
N ILE A 58 5.59 -2.11 -3.17
CA ILE A 58 6.17 -2.88 -4.28
C ILE A 58 5.72 -4.37 -4.27
N TYR A 59 5.10 -4.82 -3.17
CA TYR A 59 4.50 -6.15 -2.97
C TYR A 59 3.06 -6.11 -2.45
N GLY A 60 2.29 -5.06 -2.73
CA GLY A 60 0.82 -5.12 -2.74
C GLY A 60 0.07 -5.23 -1.41
N ASP A 61 0.69 -5.58 -0.30
CA ASP A 61 -0.10 -6.26 0.73
C ASP A 61 -0.10 -5.53 2.08
N LEU A 62 -0.98 -4.52 2.21
CA LEU A 62 -1.47 -4.05 3.52
C LEU A 62 -2.49 -5.07 4.05
N ILE A 63 -1.98 -6.21 4.48
CA ILE A 63 -2.79 -7.28 5.06
C ILE A 63 -2.91 -7.02 6.55
N TYR A 64 -4.15 -6.89 7.01
CA TYR A 64 -4.50 -6.90 8.41
C TYR A 64 -5.09 -8.25 8.74
N VAL A 65 -4.52 -8.87 9.77
CA VAL A 65 -4.97 -10.15 10.29
C VAL A 65 -5.61 -9.90 11.63
N ASP A 66 -6.90 -10.19 11.72
CA ASP A 66 -7.65 -10.12 12.96
C ASP A 66 -7.92 -11.54 13.46
N GLU A 67 -7.56 -11.78 14.72
CA GLU A 67 -7.85 -13.02 15.42
C GLU A 67 -8.97 -12.78 16.43
N TYR A 68 -9.97 -13.67 16.43
CA TYR A 68 -11.10 -13.65 17.36
C TYR A 68 -11.23 -15.00 18.04
N ILE A 69 -11.23 -15.01 19.37
CA ILE A 69 -11.57 -16.19 20.17
C ILE A 69 -12.93 -15.95 20.83
N VAL A 70 -13.88 -16.86 20.59
CA VAL A 70 -15.29 -16.68 20.93
C VAL A 70 -15.82 -17.91 21.65
N ASP A 71 -16.58 -17.69 22.72
CA ASP A 71 -17.29 -18.75 23.44
C ASP A 71 -18.50 -19.28 22.66
N ASP A 72 -18.86 -20.54 22.92
CA ASP A 72 -20.03 -21.19 22.31
C ASP A 72 -21.33 -20.38 22.48
N LYS A 73 -21.51 -19.77 23.66
CA LYS A 73 -22.70 -18.99 24.00
C LYS A 73 -22.85 -17.73 23.15
N ASN A 74 -21.73 -17.08 22.83
CA ASN A 74 -21.71 -15.79 22.14
C ASN A 74 -21.53 -15.92 20.63
N LYS A 75 -21.26 -17.13 20.11
CA LYS A 75 -21.00 -17.40 18.68
C LYS A 75 -22.03 -16.74 17.75
N LYS A 76 -23.32 -16.93 18.01
CA LYS A 76 -24.37 -16.42 17.12
C LYS A 76 -24.38 -14.88 17.06
N GLN A 77 -24.17 -14.25 18.22
CA GLN A 77 -24.09 -12.80 18.33
C GLN A 77 -22.83 -12.25 17.65
N PHE A 78 -21.69 -12.93 17.83
CA PHE A 78 -20.45 -12.61 17.12
C PHE A 78 -20.64 -12.68 15.60
N GLU A 79 -21.21 -13.76 15.07
CA GLU A 79 -21.42 -13.93 13.62
C GLU A 79 -22.35 -12.84 13.05
N GLN A 80 -23.37 -12.42 13.80
CA GLN A 80 -24.23 -11.30 13.42
C GLN A 80 -23.49 -9.96 13.42
N ASN A 81 -22.75 -9.65 14.49
CA ASN A 81 -21.96 -8.43 14.59
C ASN A 81 -20.86 -8.37 13.51
N TYR A 82 -20.25 -9.51 13.22
CA TYR A 82 -19.25 -9.69 12.19
C TYR A 82 -19.80 -9.38 10.80
N ASN A 83 -20.97 -9.93 10.47
CA ASN A 83 -21.63 -9.66 9.19
C ASN A 83 -22.01 -8.18 9.06
N ASN A 84 -22.55 -7.57 10.12
CA ASN A 84 -22.88 -6.15 10.14
C ASN A 84 -21.64 -5.27 9.87
N LEU A 85 -20.54 -5.53 10.58
CA LEU A 85 -19.26 -4.83 10.37
C LEU A 85 -18.76 -4.98 8.92
N ASN A 86 -18.86 -6.18 8.35
CA ASN A 86 -18.38 -6.44 7.00
C ASN A 86 -19.19 -5.77 5.90
N ILE A 87 -20.51 -5.67 6.04
CA ILE A 87 -21.35 -4.93 5.09
C ILE A 87 -20.87 -3.48 4.96
N HIS A 88 -20.49 -2.86 6.08
CA HIS A 88 -19.92 -1.51 6.08
C HIS A 88 -18.47 -1.47 5.59
N SER A 89 -17.67 -2.48 5.93
CA SER A 89 -16.26 -2.56 5.55
C SER A 89 -16.09 -2.71 4.04
N PHE A 90 -16.91 -3.54 3.39
CA PHE A 90 -16.88 -3.77 1.94
C PHE A 90 -17.16 -2.50 1.12
N LYS A 91 -17.96 -1.58 1.65
CA LYS A 91 -18.30 -0.32 0.99
C LYS A 91 -17.18 0.73 1.10
N TYR A 92 -16.14 0.47 1.90
CA TYR A 92 -15.12 1.47 2.18
C TYR A 92 -14.13 1.60 1.03
N LYS A 93 -13.74 2.85 0.72
CA LYS A 93 -12.82 3.13 -0.39
C LYS A 93 -11.45 2.53 -0.11
N GLY A 94 -10.99 1.65 -1.00
CA GLY A 94 -9.68 0.99 -0.89
C GLY A 94 -9.71 -0.33 -0.13
N TYR A 95 -10.90 -0.83 0.23
CA TYR A 95 -11.09 -2.23 0.59
C TYR A 95 -10.93 -3.09 -0.67
N GLU A 96 -10.13 -4.16 -0.60
CA GLU A 96 -9.89 -5.04 -1.74
C GLU A 96 -10.46 -6.43 -1.52
N TYR A 97 -10.14 -7.06 -0.38
CA TYR A 97 -10.48 -8.45 -0.15
C TYR A 97 -10.60 -8.78 1.34
N THR A 98 -11.43 -9.76 1.68
CA THR A 98 -11.41 -10.40 2.99
C THR A 98 -11.61 -11.90 2.85
N LYS A 99 -10.84 -12.66 3.62
CA LYS A 99 -11.02 -14.09 3.81
C LYS A 99 -11.14 -14.40 5.29
N VAL A 100 -12.08 -15.28 5.62
CA VAL A 100 -12.31 -15.72 7.00
C VAL A 100 -12.01 -17.19 7.07
N PHE A 101 -11.23 -17.57 8.06
CA PHE A 101 -11.02 -18.94 8.44
C PHE A 101 -11.64 -19.18 9.80
N LYS A 102 -12.21 -20.35 9.95
CA LYS A 102 -12.73 -20.84 11.22
C LYS A 102 -11.95 -22.09 11.57
N ALA A 103 -11.34 -22.10 12.74
CA ALA A 103 -10.62 -23.27 13.21
C ALA A 103 -11.58 -24.46 13.42
N ILE A 104 -11.07 -25.66 13.18
CA ILE A 104 -11.78 -26.90 13.52
C ILE A 104 -11.78 -26.99 15.05
N LYS A 105 -12.98 -27.16 15.62
CA LYS A 105 -13.18 -27.18 17.06
C LYS A 105 -12.97 -28.60 17.61
N ASN A 106 -12.20 -28.71 18.69
CA ASN A 106 -12.24 -29.87 19.58
C ASN A 106 -13.30 -29.64 20.66
N ASP A 107 -13.93 -30.70 21.18
CA ASP A 107 -15.18 -30.62 21.96
C ASP A 107 -15.17 -29.62 23.13
N ASN A 108 -14.00 -29.29 23.69
CA ASN A 108 -13.84 -28.36 24.83
C ASN A 108 -13.06 -27.06 24.54
N SER A 109 -12.85 -26.69 23.27
CA SER A 109 -12.12 -25.45 22.92
C SER A 109 -13.04 -24.32 22.46
N PRO A 110 -12.75 -23.05 22.79
CA PRO A 110 -13.48 -21.92 22.22
C PRO A 110 -13.28 -21.86 20.70
N PHE A 111 -14.20 -21.20 19.98
CA PHE A 111 -14.05 -21.01 18.54
C PHE A 111 -12.96 -19.96 18.26
N SER A 112 -12.02 -20.31 17.39
CA SER A 112 -11.04 -19.36 16.85
C SER A 112 -11.41 -19.02 15.40
N TYR A 113 -11.52 -17.73 15.12
CA TYR A 113 -11.70 -17.18 13.79
C TYR A 113 -10.49 -16.32 13.42
N LEU A 114 -10.02 -16.47 12.19
CA LEU A 114 -8.94 -15.69 11.62
C LEU A 114 -9.44 -14.95 10.38
N GLN A 115 -9.47 -13.62 10.44
CA GLN A 115 -9.82 -12.77 9.31
C GLN A 115 -8.56 -12.20 8.68
N LEU A 116 -8.36 -12.45 7.39
CA LEU A 116 -7.38 -11.75 6.57
C LEU A 116 -8.10 -10.66 5.79
N ARG A 117 -7.67 -9.41 5.94
CA ARG A 117 -8.24 -8.27 5.20
C ARG A 117 -7.16 -7.51 4.45
N LEU A 118 -7.35 -7.37 3.14
CA LEU A 118 -6.46 -6.65 2.25
C LEU A 118 -6.99 -5.24 1.97
N TRP A 119 -6.09 -4.27 2.08
CA TRP A 119 -6.35 -2.88 1.77
C TRP A 119 -5.40 -2.37 0.71
N LYS A 120 -5.92 -1.51 -0.18
CA LYS A 120 -5.16 -0.90 -1.26
C LYS A 120 -4.02 -0.01 -0.75
N ASN A 121 -4.29 0.80 0.27
CA ASN A 121 -3.32 1.74 0.81
C ASN A 121 -3.60 2.06 2.29
N LYS A 122 -2.56 2.56 2.98
CA LYS A 122 -2.63 2.82 4.41
C LYS A 122 -3.64 3.92 4.74
N ASN A 123 -3.73 4.95 3.89
CA ASN A 123 -4.64 6.07 4.12
C ASN A 123 -6.11 5.62 4.14
N SER A 124 -6.50 4.72 3.23
CA SER A 124 -7.83 4.12 3.19
C SER A 124 -8.14 3.33 4.45
N TYR A 125 -7.17 2.56 4.95
CA TYR A 125 -7.29 1.83 6.22
C TYR A 125 -7.42 2.79 7.41
N ASP A 126 -6.56 3.82 7.50
CA ASP A 126 -6.58 4.80 8.58
C ASP A 126 -7.91 5.56 8.59
N GLN A 127 -8.44 5.93 7.42
CA GLN A 127 -9.77 6.52 7.29
C GLN A 127 -10.88 5.57 7.77
N TYR A 128 -10.77 4.28 7.45
CA TYR A 128 -11.71 3.25 7.89
C TYR A 128 -11.72 3.11 9.42
N ILE A 129 -10.55 2.97 10.05
CA ILE A 129 -10.42 2.80 11.51
C ILE A 129 -10.83 4.06 12.27
N ASN A 130 -10.59 5.25 11.71
CA ASN A 130 -10.95 6.51 12.36
C ASN A 130 -12.44 6.87 12.24
N ASN A 131 -13.23 6.09 11.47
CA ASN A 131 -14.65 6.33 11.34
C ASN A 131 -15.41 5.87 12.60
N LYS A 132 -16.12 6.79 13.27
CA LYS A 132 -16.89 6.53 14.50
C LYS A 132 -17.88 5.36 14.36
N ASN A 133 -18.56 5.24 13.22
CA ASN A 133 -19.53 4.15 13.00
C ASN A 133 -18.83 2.79 12.96
N ILE A 134 -17.66 2.73 12.30
CA ILE A 134 -16.85 1.51 12.25
C ILE A 134 -16.30 1.18 13.62
N GLN A 135 -15.83 2.18 14.37
CA GLN A 135 -15.34 1.98 15.73
C GLN A 135 -16.42 1.38 16.63
N ASN A 136 -17.65 1.91 16.59
CA ASN A 136 -18.76 1.36 17.37
C ASN A 136 -19.06 -0.09 17.00
N LEU A 137 -19.14 -0.41 15.70
CA LEU A 137 -19.37 -1.78 15.23
C LEU A 137 -18.22 -2.73 15.63
N LEU A 138 -16.98 -2.23 15.59
CA LEU A 138 -15.80 -2.98 15.96
C LEU A 138 -15.71 -3.19 17.48
N THR A 139 -16.16 -2.24 18.30
CA THR A 139 -16.32 -2.42 19.74
C THR A 139 -17.37 -3.47 20.05
N ASN A 140 -18.57 -3.40 19.44
CA ASN A 140 -19.63 -4.39 19.62
C ASN A 140 -19.17 -5.82 19.24
N LEU A 141 -18.32 -5.92 18.21
CA LEU A 141 -17.70 -7.19 17.81
C LEU A 141 -16.72 -7.68 18.89
N LYS A 142 -15.83 -6.81 19.36
CA LYS A 142 -14.85 -7.13 20.41
C LYS A 142 -15.50 -7.58 21.71
N ASP A 143 -16.59 -6.92 22.11
CA ASP A 143 -17.31 -7.23 23.35
C ASP A 143 -17.94 -8.64 23.31
N SER A 144 -18.19 -9.18 22.11
CA SER A 144 -18.67 -10.56 21.94
C SER A 144 -17.55 -11.62 21.95
N CYS A 145 -16.29 -11.19 21.99
CA CYS A 145 -15.11 -12.06 21.97
C CYS A 145 -14.46 -12.15 23.36
N ILE A 146 -13.83 -13.29 23.64
CA ILE A 146 -12.95 -13.46 24.82
C ILE A 146 -11.61 -12.79 24.56
N PHE A 147 -11.11 -12.94 23.32
CA PHE A 147 -9.84 -12.40 22.90
C PHE A 147 -9.95 -11.82 21.49
N TYR A 148 -9.26 -10.70 21.30
CA TYR A 148 -9.12 -10.04 20.00
C TYR A 148 -7.69 -9.54 19.84
N SER A 149 -7.12 -9.79 18.67
CA SER A 149 -5.83 -9.25 18.27
C SER A 149 -5.86 -8.81 16.82
N THR A 150 -5.19 -7.71 16.51
CA THR A 150 -4.97 -7.24 15.14
C THR A 150 -3.49 -7.09 14.90
N GLN A 151 -3.04 -7.68 13.81
CA GLN A 151 -1.65 -7.60 13.39
C GLN A 151 -1.57 -7.19 11.93
N LYS A 152 -0.58 -6.35 11.62
CA LYS A 152 -0.28 -5.95 10.25
C LYS A 152 0.82 -6.85 9.71
N TYR A 153 0.54 -7.48 8.58
CA TYR A 153 1.49 -8.30 7.85
C TYR A 153 1.94 -7.58 6.58
N LYS A 154 3.09 -7.97 6.09
CA LYS A 154 3.63 -7.55 4.80
C LYS A 154 4.05 -8.81 4.06
N THR A 155 3.64 -8.92 2.81
CA THR A 155 4.12 -10.00 1.95
C THR A 155 5.61 -9.79 1.69
N ILE A 156 6.39 -10.78 2.09
CA ILE A 156 7.80 -10.91 1.78
C ILE A 156 7.87 -11.99 0.71
N VAL A 157 8.18 -11.59 -0.52
CA VAL A 157 8.44 -12.54 -1.59
C VAL A 157 9.88 -13.01 -1.42
N ASP A 158 10.04 -14.29 -1.16
CA ASP A 158 11.35 -14.93 -1.08
C ASP A 158 11.62 -15.68 -2.40
N ASP A 159 12.56 -15.15 -3.18
CA ASP A 159 12.95 -15.72 -4.48
C ASP A 159 13.86 -16.96 -4.32
N SER A 160 14.17 -17.39 -3.09
CA SER A 160 15.06 -18.54 -2.83
C SER A 160 14.40 -19.92 -2.99
N ILE A 161 13.06 -19.99 -3.08
CA ILE A 161 12.35 -21.26 -3.27
C ILE A 161 12.30 -21.59 -4.77
N VAL A 162 13.34 -22.28 -5.26
CA VAL A 162 13.31 -22.91 -6.60
C VAL A 162 12.23 -23.99 -6.59
N ARG A 163 11.11 -23.72 -7.25
CA ARG A 163 10.07 -24.73 -7.51
C ARG A 163 10.63 -25.71 -8.53
N LEU A 164 11.25 -26.79 -8.07
CA LEU A 164 11.53 -27.95 -8.92
C LEU A 164 10.17 -28.58 -9.25
N ILE A 165 9.62 -28.21 -10.41
CA ILE A 165 8.44 -28.87 -10.97
C ILE A 165 8.94 -30.22 -11.52
N PRO A 166 8.44 -31.38 -11.05
CA PRO A 166 8.77 -32.67 -11.63
C PRO A 166 8.17 -32.85 -13.03
#